data_AF-A0A0C3EQV0-F1
#
_entry.id   AF-A0A0C3EQV0-F1
#
_cell.length_a   1.000
_cell.length_b   1.000
_cell.length_c   1.000
_cell.angle_alpha   90.00
_cell.angle_beta   90.00
_cell.angle_gamma   90.00
#
_symmetry.space_group_name_H-M   'P 1'
#
loop_
_entity.id
_entity.type
_entity.pdbx_description
1 polymer ?
#
loop_
_entity_poly.entity_id
_entity_poly.type
_entity_poly.pdbx_seq_one_letter_code
_entity_poly.pdbx_strand_id
1 'polypeptide(L)'
;MNYYSKLPRLTSNAFPLAVPDRYKELLRVSRSWRLLKLLKWQGFHGRSVEPGAGELVLFCPACPQPGVNVPLVEEVDLNHWKYSRIIAMDGNFKAEHMLLKRPADELWLMNGKGFMVTAEPYKTYLAQTANRVEKSDCSNHHAVNQTNTNRSQLASTGIGGCACARHGCFIPHAMVDFQRGEQQVNMDYALAYAVHHGMGYGQQVINFYDINSLSLNRKLKAAHQHLVSSSDAFANLDATVPGDLREMWKEQERKALAERLSNPKAMDIFEVQLKKAPSIKSVEMNLIEMQAAGDAPQGCATWMARALKVEEAQQSQINGLVQATATFLGADWDSDLIGLQEGHTDEDDTFITVSPGNAEGAILPLPSYIGLPHCGAWGLNCLIKQELQLHQGQANDALHEIQLSLADKAMLYRTDVRHGRNYTMTSRTWKKVADLDATVTRHTAVYHRCRKQMVALGADSSILDQYQPLDKKDLIVSTTVTEPNARGHRHDSLAWFWTMDIPKDTNRNDWMSEFYHVHWLRAKAKQDRWVEEVELLVSEHQWTHNFFNHRAGHWAEQAAEAAQIGDRSLGCYAARQCDMYNKLGRLCK
;
A
#
# COMPACT_ATOMS: atom_id res chain seq x y z
N MET A 1 13.38 -32.28 11.92
CA MET A 1 13.84 -33.53 11.25
C MET A 1 13.48 -33.40 9.76
N ASN A 2 14.47 -33.38 8.85
CA ASN A 2 14.23 -33.22 7.40
C ASN A 2 13.67 -34.55 6.81
N TYR A 3 12.83 -34.49 5.77
CA TYR A 3 12.24 -35.65 5.07
C TYR A 3 13.26 -36.76 4.82
N TYR A 4 14.45 -36.43 4.31
CA TYR A 4 15.47 -37.43 4.03
C TYR A 4 15.94 -38.15 5.29
N SER A 5 16.15 -37.45 6.41
CA SER A 5 16.58 -38.08 7.68
C SER A 5 15.57 -39.07 8.28
N LYS A 6 14.32 -39.05 7.81
CA LYS A 6 13.29 -40.03 8.18
C LYS A 6 13.48 -41.36 7.42
N LEU A 7 13.98 -41.33 6.19
CA LEU A 7 14.17 -42.53 5.37
C LEU A 7 15.17 -43.52 5.99
N PRO A 8 16.38 -43.12 6.43
CA PRO A 8 17.30 -44.00 7.15
C PRO A 8 16.70 -44.62 8.42
N ARG A 9 15.88 -43.88 9.17
CA ARG A 9 15.23 -44.36 10.39
C ARG A 9 14.13 -45.38 10.11
N LEU A 10 13.42 -45.24 8.99
CA LEU A 10 12.45 -46.25 8.54
C LEU A 10 13.15 -47.51 8.04
N THR A 11 14.32 -47.37 7.41
CA THR A 11 15.12 -48.53 6.96
C THR A 11 15.78 -49.26 8.14
N SER A 12 16.32 -48.53 9.11
CA SER A 12 16.88 -49.08 10.35
C SER A 12 16.61 -48.13 11.51
N ASN A 13 15.65 -48.50 12.35
CA ASN A 13 15.30 -47.70 13.53
C ASN A 13 16.39 -47.75 14.61
N ALA A 14 17.03 -48.90 14.78
CA ALA A 14 18.08 -49.10 15.77
C ALA A 14 19.41 -48.42 15.37
N PHE A 15 19.75 -48.42 14.07
CA PHE A 15 21.03 -47.91 13.58
C PHE A 15 20.86 -47.06 12.30
N PRO A 16 20.17 -45.90 12.38
CA PRO A 16 19.91 -45.07 11.20
C PRO A 16 21.17 -44.49 10.56
N LEU A 17 22.26 -44.34 11.32
CA LEU A 17 23.55 -43.85 10.83
C LEU A 17 24.33 -44.91 10.03
N ALA A 18 23.98 -46.19 10.16
CA ALA A 18 24.60 -47.28 9.41
C ALA A 18 23.97 -47.46 8.01
N VAL A 19 22.85 -46.77 7.73
CA VAL A 19 22.22 -46.80 6.41
C VAL A 19 23.04 -45.94 5.44
N PRO A 20 23.43 -46.46 4.27
CA PRO A 20 24.19 -45.68 3.28
C PRO A 20 23.49 -44.38 2.89
N ASP A 21 24.24 -43.28 2.81
CA ASP A 21 23.70 -42.00 2.34
C ASP A 21 23.51 -42.00 0.82
N ARG A 22 22.24 -42.01 0.38
CA ARG A 22 21.77 -41.94 -1.00
C ARG A 22 21.06 -40.62 -1.32
N TYR A 23 21.33 -39.54 -0.59
CA TYR A 23 20.63 -38.26 -0.76
C TYR A 23 20.81 -37.68 -2.16
N LYS A 24 22.03 -37.76 -2.70
CA LYS A 24 22.36 -37.23 -4.03
C LYS A 24 21.64 -38.00 -5.14
N GLU A 25 21.57 -39.32 -5.02
CA GLU A 25 20.85 -40.22 -5.92
C GLU A 25 19.35 -39.93 -5.87
N LEU A 26 18.79 -39.76 -4.66
CA LEU A 26 17.40 -39.37 -4.48
C LEU A 26 17.10 -38.03 -5.16
N LEU A 27 17.97 -37.02 -5.00
CA LEU A 27 17.81 -35.73 -5.68
C LEU A 27 17.84 -35.86 -7.21
N ARG A 28 18.77 -36.65 -7.76
CA ARG A 28 18.84 -36.91 -9.21
C ARG A 28 17.57 -37.59 -9.73
N VAL A 29 17.15 -38.69 -9.10
CA VAL A 29 15.93 -39.42 -9.47
C VAL A 29 14.71 -38.50 -9.33
N SER A 30 14.65 -37.68 -8.29
CA SER A 30 13.56 -36.73 -8.08
C SER A 30 13.49 -35.66 -9.18
N ARG A 31 14.63 -35.14 -9.67
CA ARG A 31 14.68 -34.20 -10.79
C ARG A 31 14.23 -34.85 -12.10
N SER A 32 14.75 -36.03 -12.43
CA SER A 32 14.35 -36.78 -13.63
C SER A 32 12.86 -37.15 -13.58
N TRP A 33 12.36 -37.57 -12.43
CA TRP A 33 10.94 -37.86 -12.23
C TRP A 33 10.06 -36.64 -12.47
N ARG A 34 10.43 -35.46 -11.92
CA ARG A 34 9.68 -34.21 -12.16
C ARG A 34 9.62 -33.85 -13.65
N LEU A 35 10.71 -33.99 -14.38
CA LEU A 35 10.73 -33.77 -15.83
C LEU A 35 9.79 -34.75 -16.55
N LEU A 36 9.91 -36.05 -16.27
CA LEU A 36 9.04 -37.07 -16.88
C LEU A 36 7.55 -36.80 -16.59
N LYS A 37 7.25 -36.31 -15.38
CA LYS A 37 5.91 -35.90 -15.00
C LYS A 37 5.43 -34.70 -15.81
N LEU A 38 6.25 -33.67 -16.00
CA LEU A 38 5.91 -32.50 -16.82
C LEU A 38 5.69 -32.88 -18.29
N LEU A 39 6.60 -33.66 -18.88
CA LEU A 39 6.46 -34.18 -20.24
C LEU A 39 5.14 -34.95 -20.39
N LYS A 40 4.80 -35.81 -19.42
CA LYS A 40 3.54 -36.55 -19.42
C LYS A 40 2.33 -35.63 -19.25
N TRP A 41 2.40 -34.64 -18.36
CA TRP A 41 1.29 -33.71 -18.10
C TRP A 41 1.04 -32.70 -19.22
N GLN A 42 1.97 -32.55 -20.16
CA GLN A 42 1.82 -31.69 -21.33
C GLN A 42 1.75 -32.46 -22.66
N GLY A 43 1.79 -33.80 -22.61
CA GLY A 43 1.58 -34.65 -23.79
C GLY A 43 2.82 -34.92 -24.63
N PHE A 44 4.01 -34.54 -24.16
CA PHE A 44 5.28 -34.78 -24.85
C PHE A 44 5.91 -36.14 -24.55
N HIS A 45 5.42 -36.86 -23.53
CA HIS A 45 6.01 -38.16 -23.15
C HIS A 45 5.85 -39.20 -24.27
N GLY A 46 6.96 -39.78 -24.72
CA GLY A 46 6.98 -40.82 -25.76
C GLY A 46 6.83 -40.29 -27.19
N ARG A 47 6.77 -38.97 -27.38
CA ARG A 47 6.78 -38.32 -28.70
C ARG A 47 8.21 -38.00 -29.13
N SER A 48 8.45 -37.96 -30.44
CA SER A 48 9.74 -37.51 -31.02
C SER A 48 9.90 -35.99 -30.99
N VAL A 49 8.80 -35.26 -30.85
CA VAL A 49 8.79 -33.79 -30.80
C VAL A 49 9.19 -33.33 -29.40
N GLU A 50 10.26 -32.54 -29.34
CA GLU A 50 10.70 -31.90 -28.11
C GLU A 50 9.85 -30.66 -27.80
N PRO A 51 9.55 -30.37 -26.51
CA PRO A 51 8.82 -29.17 -26.12
C PRO A 51 9.64 -27.91 -26.41
N GLY A 52 8.94 -26.89 -26.91
CA GLY A 52 9.45 -25.55 -27.14
C GLY A 52 9.59 -24.71 -25.86
N ALA A 53 9.80 -23.41 -26.06
CA ALA A 53 9.97 -22.43 -24.99
C ALA A 53 8.72 -22.34 -24.12
N GLY A 54 8.83 -22.66 -22.83
CA GLY A 54 7.75 -22.56 -21.85
C GLY A 54 6.62 -23.59 -21.94
N GLU A 55 6.67 -24.53 -22.89
CA GLU A 55 5.55 -25.47 -23.14
C GLU A 55 5.36 -26.56 -22.06
N LEU A 56 6.33 -26.74 -21.15
CA LEU A 56 6.20 -27.71 -20.06
C LEU A 56 5.34 -27.20 -18.89
N VAL A 57 4.99 -25.91 -18.87
CA VAL A 57 4.24 -25.27 -17.77
C VAL A 57 3.01 -24.57 -18.32
N LEU A 58 2.02 -24.35 -17.44
CA LEU A 58 0.81 -23.62 -17.79
C LEU A 58 0.94 -22.17 -17.32
N PHE A 59 0.44 -21.24 -18.14
CA PHE A 59 0.18 -19.88 -17.69
C PHE A 59 -1.19 -19.78 -16.99
N CYS A 60 -1.51 -18.59 -16.46
CA CYS A 60 -2.70 -18.34 -15.67
C CYS A 60 -4.00 -18.59 -16.46
N PRO A 61 -4.89 -19.51 -16.02
CA PRO A 61 -6.18 -19.73 -16.68
C PRO A 61 -7.10 -18.51 -16.70
N ALA A 62 -6.93 -17.60 -15.73
CA ALA A 62 -7.79 -16.46 -15.50
C ALA A 62 -7.27 -15.17 -16.16
N CYS A 63 -6.03 -15.11 -16.65
CA CYS A 63 -5.54 -13.92 -17.36
C CYS A 63 -5.99 -14.01 -18.85
N PRO A 64 -6.36 -12.88 -19.48
CA PRO A 64 -6.88 -12.86 -20.84
C PRO A 64 -5.76 -13.25 -21.83
N GLN A 65 -6.02 -14.31 -22.61
CA GLN A 65 -5.12 -14.88 -23.61
C GLN A 65 -5.88 -15.06 -24.93
N PRO A 66 -5.71 -14.12 -25.89
CA PRO A 66 -6.30 -14.22 -27.22
C PRO A 66 -5.91 -15.54 -27.91
N GLY A 67 -6.91 -16.24 -28.46
CA GLY A 67 -6.74 -17.55 -29.11
C GLY A 67 -6.73 -18.75 -28.16
N VAL A 68 -6.65 -18.53 -26.85
CA VAL A 68 -6.69 -19.59 -25.83
C VAL A 68 -8.00 -19.55 -25.06
N ASN A 69 -8.25 -18.48 -24.31
CA ASN A 69 -9.44 -18.32 -23.48
C ASN A 69 -10.24 -17.04 -23.79
N VAL A 70 -9.68 -16.17 -24.62
CA VAL A 70 -10.35 -15.04 -25.26
C VAL A 70 -10.49 -15.35 -26.75
N PRO A 71 -11.70 -15.35 -27.31
CA PRO A 71 -11.91 -15.67 -28.73
C PRO A 71 -11.34 -14.55 -29.62
N LEU A 72 -10.78 -14.92 -30.79
CA LEU A 72 -10.15 -14.01 -31.76
C LEU A 72 -11.16 -13.38 -32.74
N VAL A 73 -12.42 -13.22 -32.35
CA VAL A 73 -13.45 -12.64 -33.21
C VAL A 73 -13.19 -11.14 -33.39
N GLU A 74 -13.46 -10.60 -34.59
CA GLU A 74 -13.28 -9.17 -34.92
C GLU A 74 -14.02 -8.19 -33.98
N GLU A 75 -15.00 -8.69 -33.20
CA GLU A 75 -15.80 -7.91 -32.26
C GLU A 75 -15.13 -7.66 -30.90
N VAL A 76 -13.99 -8.31 -30.58
CA VAL A 76 -13.32 -8.12 -29.28
C VAL A 76 -12.31 -6.98 -29.34
N ASP A 77 -12.65 -5.85 -28.73
CA ASP A 77 -11.71 -4.75 -28.52
C ASP A 77 -10.69 -5.08 -27.43
N LEU A 78 -9.52 -5.57 -27.83
CA LEU A 78 -8.41 -5.89 -26.93
C LEU A 78 -7.80 -4.66 -26.24
N ASN A 79 -8.08 -3.45 -26.70
CA ASN A 79 -7.65 -2.20 -26.05
C ASN A 79 -8.56 -1.84 -24.87
N HIS A 80 -9.72 -2.49 -24.73
CA HIS A 80 -10.59 -2.32 -23.58
C HIS A 80 -9.87 -2.77 -22.30
N TRP A 81 -9.93 -1.94 -21.25
CA TRP A 81 -9.16 -2.07 -20.01
C TRP A 81 -9.28 -3.43 -19.31
N LYS A 82 -10.38 -4.15 -19.51
CA LYS A 82 -10.58 -5.49 -18.94
C LYS A 82 -9.63 -6.54 -19.51
N TYR A 83 -9.20 -6.39 -20.76
CA TYR A 83 -8.26 -7.31 -21.41
C TYR A 83 -6.79 -6.95 -21.12
N SER A 84 -6.55 -5.91 -20.33
CA SER A 84 -5.20 -5.49 -19.95
C SER A 84 -4.48 -6.56 -19.14
N ARG A 85 -3.18 -6.72 -19.41
CA ARG A 85 -2.31 -7.68 -18.72
C ARG A 85 -1.55 -6.97 -17.62
N ILE A 86 -1.76 -7.43 -16.39
CA ILE A 86 -1.06 -6.90 -15.22
C ILE A 86 0.09 -7.84 -14.87
N ILE A 87 1.31 -7.38 -15.07
CA ILE A 87 2.55 -8.14 -14.85
C ILE A 87 3.21 -7.62 -13.57
N ALA A 88 3.54 -8.51 -12.65
CA ALA A 88 4.38 -8.24 -11.50
C ALA A 88 5.76 -8.82 -11.74
N MET A 89 6.79 -8.05 -11.43
CA MET A 89 8.19 -8.42 -11.54
C MET A 89 8.83 -8.39 -10.15
N ASP A 90 9.59 -9.44 -9.83
CA ASP A 90 10.23 -9.60 -8.52
C ASP A 90 11.54 -10.41 -8.63
N GLY A 91 12.47 -10.11 -7.72
CA GLY A 91 13.79 -10.71 -7.62
C GLY A 91 13.98 -11.47 -6.31
N ASN A 92 14.39 -12.74 -6.40
CA ASN A 92 14.79 -13.55 -5.27
C ASN A 92 16.31 -13.69 -5.18
N PHE A 93 16.90 -12.95 -4.26
CA PHE A 93 18.35 -12.88 -3.98
C PHE A 93 18.90 -14.03 -3.11
N LYS A 94 18.06 -15.00 -2.72
CA LYS A 94 18.48 -16.16 -1.91
C LYS A 94 18.66 -17.42 -2.76
N ALA A 95 18.23 -17.38 -4.02
CA ALA A 95 18.38 -18.47 -4.98
C ALA A 95 19.78 -18.47 -5.61
N GLU A 96 20.79 -18.68 -4.79
CA GLU A 96 22.20 -18.65 -5.21
C GLU A 96 22.59 -19.95 -5.93
N HIS A 97 23.35 -19.83 -7.03
CA HIS A 97 23.94 -20.95 -7.74
C HIS A 97 25.47 -20.81 -7.72
N MET A 98 26.16 -21.83 -7.21
CA MET A 98 27.62 -21.88 -7.15
C MET A 98 28.24 -22.15 -8.52
N LEU A 99 29.43 -21.62 -8.77
CA LEU A 99 30.24 -22.00 -9.93
C LEU A 99 30.55 -23.50 -9.90
N LEU A 100 30.30 -24.17 -11.02
CA LEU A 100 30.58 -25.59 -11.18
C LEU A 100 32.08 -25.82 -11.38
N LYS A 101 32.63 -26.84 -10.71
CA LYS A 101 34.03 -27.26 -10.90
C LYS A 101 34.32 -27.74 -12.31
N ARG A 102 33.32 -28.33 -12.99
CA ARG A 102 33.40 -28.84 -14.36
C ARG A 102 32.13 -28.45 -15.12
N PRO A 103 32.11 -27.25 -15.75
CA PRO A 103 30.94 -26.77 -16.48
C PRO A 103 30.56 -27.64 -17.68
N ALA A 104 31.54 -28.31 -18.30
CA ALA A 104 31.33 -29.19 -19.45
C ALA A 104 30.48 -30.43 -19.13
N ASP A 105 30.41 -30.84 -17.85
CA ASP A 105 29.62 -31.99 -17.40
C ASP A 105 28.17 -31.59 -17.02
N GLU A 106 27.80 -30.31 -17.17
CA GLU A 106 26.49 -29.81 -16.77
C GLU A 106 25.40 -30.24 -17.77
N LEU A 107 24.33 -30.86 -17.24
CA LEU A 107 23.19 -31.29 -18.03
C LEU A 107 21.94 -30.50 -17.63
N TRP A 108 21.43 -29.72 -18.58
CA TRP A 108 20.21 -28.94 -18.42
C TRP A 108 18.98 -29.76 -18.81
N LEU A 109 18.20 -30.18 -17.83
CA LEU A 109 17.02 -31.02 -18.06
C LEU A 109 15.83 -30.27 -18.69
N MET A 110 15.72 -28.95 -18.46
CA MET A 110 14.57 -28.13 -18.87
C MET A 110 15.00 -26.75 -19.41
N ASN A 111 16.13 -26.67 -20.12
CA ASN A 111 16.65 -25.41 -20.65
C ASN A 111 15.57 -24.67 -21.47
N GLY A 112 15.06 -23.55 -20.96
CA GLY A 112 13.99 -22.78 -21.61
C GLY A 112 12.60 -23.43 -21.65
N LYS A 113 12.45 -24.70 -21.26
CA LYS A 113 11.20 -25.45 -21.49
C LYS A 113 10.11 -25.16 -20.44
N GLY A 114 10.47 -24.52 -19.33
CA GLY A 114 9.58 -24.18 -18.22
C GLY A 114 9.48 -22.68 -17.98
N PHE A 115 9.57 -22.24 -16.72
CA PHE A 115 9.52 -20.81 -16.39
C PHE A 115 10.82 -20.06 -16.71
N MET A 116 11.98 -20.72 -16.59
CA MET A 116 13.27 -20.13 -16.92
C MET A 116 13.41 -19.92 -18.43
N VAL A 117 14.03 -18.81 -18.83
CA VAL A 117 14.40 -18.53 -20.22
C VAL A 117 15.45 -19.52 -20.73
N THR A 118 15.60 -19.61 -22.06
CA THR A 118 16.69 -20.41 -22.65
C THR A 118 18.04 -19.77 -22.32
N ALA A 119 18.97 -20.57 -21.80
CA ALA A 119 20.25 -20.08 -21.29
C ALA A 119 21.13 -19.42 -22.36
N GLU A 120 21.23 -20.01 -23.55
CA GLU A 120 22.17 -19.53 -24.59
C GLU A 120 21.78 -18.16 -25.14
N PRO A 121 20.53 -17.93 -25.63
CA PRO A 121 20.11 -16.61 -26.10
C PRO A 121 20.19 -15.53 -25.02
N TYR A 122 19.92 -15.89 -23.76
CA TYR A 122 20.02 -14.97 -22.64
C TYR A 122 21.46 -14.55 -22.37
N LYS A 123 22.42 -15.48 -22.38
CA LYS A 123 23.86 -15.18 -22.25
C LYS A 123 24.35 -14.29 -23.39
N THR A 124 23.94 -14.57 -24.63
CA THR A 124 24.27 -13.74 -25.79
C THR A 124 23.76 -12.32 -25.62
N TYR A 125 22.50 -12.16 -25.19
CA TYR A 125 21.89 -10.86 -24.89
C TYR A 125 22.68 -10.09 -23.82
N LEU A 126 23.01 -10.73 -22.71
CA LEU A 126 23.77 -10.10 -21.63
C LEU A 126 25.18 -9.68 -22.06
N ALA A 127 25.83 -10.46 -22.95
CA ALA A 127 27.15 -10.12 -23.46
C ALA A 127 27.13 -8.93 -24.43
N GLN A 128 26.03 -8.73 -25.15
CA GLN A 128 25.86 -7.67 -26.15
C GLN A 128 25.24 -6.39 -25.58
N THR A 129 24.55 -6.48 -24.46
CA THR A 129 23.81 -5.36 -23.88
C THR A 129 24.62 -4.70 -22.79
N ALA A 130 24.95 -3.41 -22.98
CA ALA A 130 25.63 -2.63 -21.96
C ALA A 130 24.72 -2.43 -20.75
N ASN A 131 25.14 -2.93 -19.59
CA ASN A 131 24.45 -2.64 -18.33
C ASN A 131 24.80 -1.20 -17.88
N ARG A 132 23.82 -0.30 -17.94
CA ARG A 132 23.95 1.06 -17.42
C ARG A 132 23.64 1.02 -15.92
N VAL A 133 24.66 1.15 -15.09
CA VAL A 133 24.47 1.33 -13.65
C VAL A 133 23.92 2.73 -13.42
N GLU A 134 22.62 2.86 -13.25
CA GLU A 134 22.01 4.10 -12.77
C GLU A 134 22.46 4.32 -11.31
N LYS A 135 23.23 5.38 -11.09
CA LYS A 135 23.52 5.84 -9.73
C LYS A 135 22.25 6.47 -9.19
N SER A 136 21.70 5.91 -8.11
CA SER A 136 20.61 6.55 -7.38
C SER A 136 21.13 7.83 -6.72
N ASP A 137 20.47 8.96 -6.96
CA ASP A 137 20.75 10.23 -6.27
C ASP A 137 20.31 10.22 -4.77
N CYS A 138 19.71 9.11 -4.32
CA CYS A 138 19.23 8.92 -2.95
C CYS A 138 20.36 8.41 -2.03
N SER A 139 20.59 9.11 -0.92
CA SER A 139 21.70 8.86 0.02
C SER A 139 21.60 7.55 0.82
N ASN A 140 20.47 6.83 0.80
CA ASN A 140 20.20 5.70 1.72
C ASN A 140 19.55 4.46 1.07
N HIS A 141 19.87 4.15 -0.19
CA HIS A 141 19.41 2.92 -0.84
C HIS A 141 20.28 1.69 -0.45
N HIS A 142 20.15 1.21 0.80
CA HIS A 142 20.87 0.02 1.27
C HIS A 142 20.60 -1.24 0.42
N ALA A 143 19.39 -1.36 -0.14
CA ALA A 143 18.99 -2.51 -0.96
C ALA A 143 19.81 -2.63 -2.26
N VAL A 144 20.18 -1.52 -2.90
CA VAL A 144 20.99 -1.49 -4.14
C VAL A 144 22.49 -1.55 -3.83
N ASN A 145 22.92 -0.92 -2.73
CA ASN A 145 24.33 -0.84 -2.36
C ASN A 145 24.90 -2.17 -1.81
N GLN A 146 24.08 -3.03 -1.20
CA GLN A 146 24.51 -4.34 -0.70
C GLN A 146 24.38 -5.50 -1.72
N THR A 147 23.53 -5.38 -2.74
CA THR A 147 23.24 -6.47 -3.70
C THR A 147 24.28 -6.60 -4.83
N ASN A 148 25.06 -5.55 -5.09
CA ASN A 148 26.08 -5.52 -6.14
C ASN A 148 27.49 -6.00 -5.70
N THR A 149 27.62 -6.60 -4.50
CA THR A 149 28.92 -7.14 -4.08
C THR A 149 29.23 -8.42 -4.86
N ASN A 150 30.27 -8.38 -5.71
CA ASN A 150 30.79 -9.56 -6.39
C ASN A 150 31.14 -10.65 -5.37
N ARG A 151 30.41 -11.76 -5.39
CA ARG A 151 30.79 -12.98 -4.66
C ARG A 151 31.49 -13.92 -5.64
N SER A 152 32.80 -14.05 -5.52
CA SER A 152 33.68 -14.74 -6.48
C SER A 152 33.39 -16.23 -6.70
N GLN A 153 32.49 -16.84 -5.92
CA GLN A 153 32.17 -18.26 -5.99
C GLN A 153 30.78 -18.56 -6.60
N LEU A 154 29.98 -17.54 -6.93
CA LEU A 154 28.62 -17.69 -7.45
C LEU A 154 28.56 -17.53 -8.97
N ALA A 155 27.90 -18.47 -9.64
CA ALA A 155 27.48 -18.37 -11.03
C ALA A 155 26.22 -17.50 -11.17
N SER A 156 25.35 -17.55 -10.15
CA SER A 156 24.14 -16.74 -10.07
C SER A 156 23.92 -16.31 -8.62
N THR A 157 23.59 -15.04 -8.43
CA THR A 157 23.36 -14.39 -7.13
C THR A 157 21.88 -14.39 -6.72
N GLY A 158 21.00 -14.81 -7.62
CA GLY A 158 19.56 -14.85 -7.43
C GLY A 158 18.84 -15.14 -8.74
N ILE A 159 17.52 -15.05 -8.71
CA ILE A 159 16.64 -15.21 -9.87
C ILE A 159 15.62 -14.08 -9.92
N GLY A 160 15.27 -13.62 -11.12
CA GLY A 160 14.18 -12.68 -11.36
C GLY A 160 13.05 -13.36 -12.13
N GLY A 161 11.83 -12.91 -11.95
CA GLY A 161 10.69 -13.49 -12.64
C GLY A 161 9.51 -12.56 -12.83
N CYS A 162 8.74 -12.83 -13.88
CA CYS A 162 7.47 -12.17 -14.13
C CYS A 162 6.29 -13.10 -13.77
N ALA A 163 5.25 -12.55 -13.15
CA ALA A 163 4.01 -13.25 -12.82
C ALA A 163 2.78 -12.39 -13.13
N CYS A 164 1.62 -13.01 -13.36
CA CYS A 164 0.37 -12.26 -13.44
C CYS A 164 0.04 -11.69 -12.04
N ALA A 165 0.02 -10.37 -11.86
CA ALA A 165 -0.09 -9.73 -10.54
C ALA A 165 -1.42 -10.04 -9.83
N ARG A 166 -2.49 -10.30 -10.60
CA ARG A 166 -3.81 -10.60 -10.03
C ARG A 166 -3.88 -11.97 -9.36
N HIS A 167 -3.22 -12.98 -9.93
CA HIS A 167 -3.36 -14.39 -9.50
C HIS A 167 -2.05 -15.04 -9.01
N GLY A 168 -0.91 -14.37 -9.20
CA GLY A 168 0.40 -14.87 -8.76
C GLY A 168 0.96 -16.04 -9.58
N CYS A 169 0.42 -16.28 -10.79
CA CYS A 169 0.94 -17.32 -11.67
C CYS A 169 2.15 -16.81 -12.45
N PHE A 170 3.29 -17.50 -12.33
CA PHE A 170 4.49 -17.19 -13.12
C PHE A 170 4.21 -17.30 -14.62
N ILE A 171 4.77 -16.37 -15.38
CA ILE A 171 4.68 -16.37 -16.83
C ILE A 171 5.72 -17.36 -17.37
N PRO A 172 5.33 -18.32 -18.23
CA PRO A 172 6.27 -19.25 -18.85
C PRO A 172 7.37 -18.51 -19.61
N HIS A 173 8.59 -19.06 -19.59
CA HIS A 173 9.74 -18.49 -20.27
C HIS A 173 10.06 -17.02 -19.93
N ALA A 174 9.78 -16.58 -18.70
CA ALA A 174 9.97 -15.21 -18.26
C ALA A 174 10.64 -15.11 -16.87
N MET A 175 11.48 -16.10 -16.55
CA MET A 175 12.37 -16.08 -15.38
C MET A 175 13.84 -16.14 -15.79
N VAL A 176 14.68 -15.39 -15.12
CA VAL A 176 16.08 -15.17 -15.47
C VAL A 176 17.00 -15.35 -14.27
N ASP A 177 18.23 -15.79 -14.51
CA ASP A 177 19.27 -15.81 -13.48
C ASP A 177 19.95 -14.45 -13.37
N PHE A 178 20.29 -14.04 -12.15
CA PHE A 178 21.03 -12.82 -11.83
C PHE A 178 22.53 -13.09 -11.74
N GLN A 179 23.33 -12.51 -12.64
CA GLN A 179 24.79 -12.74 -12.64
C GLN A 179 25.48 -11.95 -11.53
N ARG A 180 25.00 -10.74 -11.23
CA ARG A 180 25.57 -9.83 -10.22
C ARG A 180 24.48 -8.94 -9.64
N GLY A 181 23.71 -9.48 -8.70
CA GLY A 181 22.49 -8.85 -8.23
C GLY A 181 21.46 -8.72 -9.35
N GLU A 182 20.35 -8.09 -9.01
CA GLU A 182 19.31 -7.72 -9.98
C GLU A 182 19.76 -6.50 -10.76
N GLN A 183 19.66 -6.58 -12.08
CA GLN A 183 20.00 -5.50 -13.01
C GLN A 183 18.83 -5.27 -13.95
N GLN A 184 18.66 -4.04 -14.42
CA GLN A 184 17.59 -3.69 -15.37
C GLN A 184 17.63 -4.60 -16.61
N VAL A 185 18.83 -4.85 -17.15
CA VAL A 185 19.01 -5.77 -18.28
C VAL A 185 18.46 -7.18 -18.03
N ASN A 186 18.52 -7.69 -16.79
CA ASN A 186 17.95 -9.00 -16.48
C ASN A 186 16.42 -8.95 -16.55
N MET A 187 15.83 -7.93 -15.94
CA MET A 187 14.37 -7.78 -15.83
C MET A 187 13.72 -7.35 -17.13
N ASP A 188 14.39 -6.53 -17.95
CA ASP A 188 13.94 -6.17 -19.30
C ASP A 188 13.82 -7.40 -20.19
N TYR A 189 14.79 -8.33 -20.10
CA TYR A 189 14.73 -9.58 -20.82
C TYR A 189 13.55 -10.44 -20.38
N ALA A 190 13.32 -10.57 -19.07
CA ALA A 190 12.16 -11.28 -18.53
C ALA A 190 10.83 -10.65 -18.99
N LEU A 191 10.73 -9.32 -18.94
CA LEU A 191 9.55 -8.55 -19.33
C LEU A 191 9.23 -8.71 -20.82
N ALA A 192 10.23 -8.69 -21.70
CA ALA A 192 10.04 -8.85 -23.13
C ALA A 192 9.31 -10.17 -23.44
N TYR A 193 9.77 -11.30 -22.89
CA TYR A 193 9.08 -12.58 -23.05
C TYR A 193 7.73 -12.61 -22.34
N ALA A 194 7.60 -11.96 -21.18
CA ALA A 194 6.35 -11.88 -20.46
C ALA A 194 5.23 -11.19 -21.27
N VAL A 195 5.59 -10.11 -21.98
CA VAL A 195 4.68 -9.36 -22.85
C VAL A 195 4.36 -10.13 -24.14
N HIS A 196 5.30 -10.92 -24.68
CA HIS A 196 5.02 -11.76 -25.84
C HIS A 196 4.17 -13.00 -25.50
N HIS A 197 4.15 -13.45 -24.24
CA HIS A 197 3.47 -14.68 -23.86
C HIS A 197 1.94 -14.55 -23.84
N GLY A 198 1.31 -15.02 -24.91
CA GLY A 198 -0.15 -15.14 -25.03
C GLY A 198 -0.85 -13.79 -25.02
N MET A 199 -0.19 -12.75 -25.55
CA MET A 199 -0.79 -11.42 -25.74
C MET A 199 -1.06 -11.14 -27.21
N GLY A 200 -2.18 -10.48 -27.49
CA GLY A 200 -2.55 -9.97 -28.81
C GLY A 200 -2.12 -8.52 -29.00
N TYR A 201 -2.01 -8.11 -30.26
CA TYR A 201 -1.73 -6.72 -30.64
C TYR A 201 -2.84 -5.80 -30.13
N GLY A 202 -2.47 -4.71 -29.43
CA GLY A 202 -3.42 -3.75 -28.86
C GLY A 202 -3.83 -4.00 -27.40
N GLN A 203 -3.46 -5.13 -26.78
CA GLN A 203 -3.65 -5.31 -25.34
C GLN A 203 -2.74 -4.38 -24.53
N GLN A 204 -3.31 -3.66 -23.56
CA GLN A 204 -2.54 -2.79 -22.67
C GLN A 204 -1.77 -3.63 -21.63
N VAL A 205 -0.58 -3.17 -21.26
CA VAL A 205 0.25 -3.78 -20.21
C VAL A 205 0.39 -2.82 -19.05
N ILE A 206 0.10 -3.31 -17.84
CA ILE A 206 0.40 -2.62 -16.59
C ILE A 206 1.51 -3.41 -15.91
N ASN A 207 2.65 -2.75 -15.67
CA ASN A 207 3.81 -3.36 -15.04
C ASN A 207 3.93 -2.87 -13.60
N PHE A 208 4.00 -3.82 -12.66
CA PHE A 208 4.29 -3.58 -11.26
C PHE A 208 5.67 -4.14 -10.93
N TYR A 209 6.50 -3.31 -10.34
CA TYR A 209 7.74 -3.71 -9.71
C TYR A 209 7.54 -3.66 -8.20
N ASP A 210 7.87 -4.75 -7.50
CA ASP A 210 7.62 -4.96 -6.07
C ASP A 210 6.13 -4.97 -5.62
N ILE A 211 5.64 -6.19 -5.38
CA ILE A 211 4.47 -6.63 -4.58
C ILE A 211 3.05 -6.56 -5.23
N ASN A 212 2.38 -7.72 -5.39
CA ASN A 212 1.16 -8.15 -4.64
C ASN A 212 0.50 -9.45 -5.19
N SER A 213 -0.40 -10.05 -4.38
CA SER A 213 -1.02 -11.39 -4.56
C SER A 213 -2.55 -11.37 -4.29
N LEU A 214 -3.31 -12.35 -4.83
CA LEU A 214 -4.27 -13.24 -4.10
C LEU A 214 -5.53 -13.71 -4.90
N SER A 215 -6.14 -14.79 -4.41
CA SER A 215 -7.18 -15.67 -4.98
C SER A 215 -8.52 -15.06 -5.47
N LEU A 216 -8.99 -15.52 -6.64
CA LEU A 216 -10.17 -15.05 -7.38
C LEU A 216 -11.55 -15.22 -6.68
N ASN A 217 -11.88 -16.42 -6.19
CA ASN A 217 -13.24 -16.70 -5.68
C ASN A 217 -13.59 -15.95 -4.39
N ARG A 218 -12.60 -15.74 -3.52
CA ARG A 218 -12.77 -14.92 -2.32
C ARG A 218 -12.91 -13.44 -2.70
N LYS A 219 -12.20 -12.98 -3.72
CA LYS A 219 -12.29 -11.62 -4.25
C LYS A 219 -13.67 -11.34 -4.85
N LEU A 220 -14.26 -12.25 -5.64
CA LEU A 220 -15.59 -12.04 -6.23
C LEU A 220 -16.70 -11.91 -5.19
N LYS A 221 -16.68 -12.75 -4.15
CA LYS A 221 -17.66 -12.64 -3.06
C LYS A 221 -17.49 -11.34 -2.28
N ALA A 222 -16.25 -10.94 -1.97
CA ALA A 222 -15.97 -9.68 -1.31
C ALA A 222 -16.37 -8.47 -2.19
N ALA A 223 -16.06 -8.52 -3.49
CA ALA A 223 -16.36 -7.45 -4.43
C ALA A 223 -17.86 -7.19 -4.54
N HIS A 224 -18.70 -8.22 -4.67
CA HIS A 224 -20.16 -8.04 -4.68
C HIS A 224 -20.69 -7.44 -3.37
N GLN A 225 -20.22 -7.93 -2.23
CA GLN A 225 -20.63 -7.38 -0.93
C GLN A 225 -20.23 -5.91 -0.78
N HIS A 226 -19.01 -5.58 -1.20
CA HIS A 226 -18.50 -4.22 -1.14
C HIS A 226 -19.17 -3.29 -2.14
N LEU A 227 -19.48 -3.77 -3.36
CA LEU A 227 -20.23 -3.02 -4.37
C LEU A 227 -21.59 -2.58 -3.84
N VAL A 228 -22.36 -3.50 -3.23
CA VAL A 228 -23.65 -3.15 -2.62
C VAL A 228 -23.47 -2.09 -1.53
N SER A 229 -22.49 -2.28 -0.63
CA SER A 229 -22.25 -1.31 0.44
C SER A 229 -21.79 0.06 -0.06
N SER A 230 -20.92 0.11 -1.10
CA SER A 230 -20.44 1.38 -1.66
C SER A 230 -21.51 2.06 -2.51
N SER A 231 -22.35 1.28 -3.20
CA SER A 231 -23.45 1.82 -4.00
C SER A 231 -24.53 2.44 -3.11
N ASP A 232 -24.91 1.78 -2.00
CA ASP A 232 -25.84 2.35 -1.03
C ASP A 232 -25.27 3.62 -0.39
N ALA A 233 -23.99 3.60 -0.01
CA ALA A 233 -23.32 4.77 0.57
C ALA A 233 -23.22 5.94 -0.43
N PHE A 234 -22.87 5.67 -1.69
CA PHE A 234 -22.80 6.68 -2.74
C PHE A 234 -24.19 7.24 -3.08
N ALA A 235 -25.21 6.40 -3.26
CA ALA A 235 -26.56 6.85 -3.58
C ALA A 235 -27.14 7.78 -2.51
N ASN A 236 -26.86 7.50 -1.23
CA ASN A 236 -27.25 8.36 -0.13
C ASN A 236 -26.53 9.72 -0.14
N LEU A 237 -25.23 9.74 -0.48
CA LEU A 237 -24.50 10.99 -0.66
C LEU A 237 -25.04 11.77 -1.87
N ASP A 238 -25.21 11.10 -3.01
CA ASP A 238 -25.65 11.68 -4.26
C ASP A 238 -27.06 12.31 -4.18
N ALA A 239 -27.98 11.69 -3.44
CA ALA A 239 -29.34 12.19 -3.22
C ALA A 239 -29.37 13.56 -2.50
N THR A 240 -28.27 13.94 -1.84
CA THR A 240 -28.21 15.13 -0.99
C THR A 240 -27.48 16.31 -1.65
N VAL A 241 -26.90 16.07 -2.82
CA VAL A 241 -26.18 17.07 -3.62
C VAL A 241 -27.15 17.65 -4.67
N PRO A 242 -27.27 18.99 -4.77
CA PRO A 242 -28.03 19.64 -5.84
C PRO A 242 -27.61 19.18 -7.25
N GLY A 243 -28.56 19.08 -8.18
CA GLY A 243 -28.32 18.58 -9.53
C GLY A 243 -27.18 19.28 -10.28
N ASP A 244 -27.13 20.61 -10.19
CA ASP A 244 -26.14 21.43 -10.90
C ASP A 244 -24.70 21.17 -10.41
N LEU A 245 -24.53 20.96 -9.10
CA LEU A 245 -23.23 20.64 -8.50
C LEU A 245 -22.76 19.23 -8.88
N ARG A 246 -23.68 18.26 -8.98
CA ARG A 246 -23.34 16.89 -9.41
C ARG A 246 -22.76 16.85 -10.82
N GLU A 247 -23.38 17.55 -11.76
CA GLU A 247 -22.89 17.58 -13.14
C GLU A 247 -21.55 18.32 -13.25
N MET A 248 -21.37 19.39 -12.47
CA MET A 248 -20.07 20.07 -12.37
C MET A 248 -18.97 19.13 -11.84
N TRP A 249 -19.22 18.41 -10.76
CA TRP A 249 -18.23 17.50 -10.15
C TRP A 249 -17.92 16.30 -11.05
N LYS A 250 -18.91 15.73 -11.76
CA LYS A 250 -18.69 14.70 -12.77
C LYS A 250 -17.78 15.18 -13.90
N GLU A 251 -17.99 16.41 -14.36
CA GLU A 251 -17.18 16.97 -15.44
C GLU A 251 -15.73 17.26 -14.97
N GLN A 252 -15.56 17.73 -13.73
CA GLN A 252 -14.24 17.88 -13.12
C GLN A 252 -13.51 16.54 -13.00
N GLU A 253 -14.19 15.50 -12.54
CA GLU A 253 -13.65 14.14 -12.49
C GLU A 253 -13.25 13.62 -13.88
N ARG A 254 -14.13 13.78 -14.87
CA ARG A 254 -13.87 13.34 -16.25
C ARG A 254 -12.63 14.04 -16.82
N LYS A 255 -12.49 15.34 -16.57
CA LYS A 255 -11.32 16.11 -16.99
C LYS A 255 -10.05 15.65 -16.27
N ALA A 256 -10.12 15.46 -14.95
CA ALA A 256 -9.00 14.95 -14.16
C ALA A 256 -8.51 13.58 -14.66
N LEU A 257 -9.43 12.66 -14.91
CA LEU A 257 -9.11 11.33 -15.43
C LEU A 257 -8.52 11.37 -16.85
N ALA A 258 -8.92 12.32 -17.69
CA ALA A 258 -8.36 12.51 -19.02
C ALA A 258 -6.94 13.11 -18.99
N GLU A 259 -6.68 14.04 -18.07
CA GLU A 259 -5.39 14.75 -17.95
C GLU A 259 -4.38 14.03 -17.04
N ARG A 260 -4.78 12.98 -16.31
CA ARG A 260 -3.95 12.34 -15.27
C ARG A 260 -2.56 11.86 -15.73
N LEU A 261 -2.41 11.51 -17.01
CA LEU A 261 -1.14 11.05 -17.56
C LEU A 261 -0.18 12.21 -17.89
N SER A 262 -0.71 13.39 -18.21
CA SER A 262 0.08 14.57 -18.59
C SER A 262 0.23 15.58 -17.45
N ASN A 263 -0.72 15.61 -16.51
CA ASN A 263 -0.74 16.52 -15.38
C ASN A 263 -1.09 15.75 -14.08
N PRO A 264 -0.09 15.34 -13.28
CA PRO A 264 -0.33 14.67 -12.01
C PRO A 264 -1.20 15.47 -11.05
N LYS A 265 -1.11 16.81 -11.07
CA LYS A 265 -1.94 17.70 -10.23
C LYS A 265 -3.42 17.68 -10.58
N ALA A 266 -3.80 17.14 -11.74
CA ALA A 266 -5.21 16.98 -12.10
C ALA A 266 -5.94 16.06 -11.10
N MET A 267 -5.21 15.17 -10.41
CA MET A 267 -5.76 14.28 -9.39
C MET A 267 -5.99 14.97 -8.03
N ASP A 268 -5.52 16.21 -7.84
CA ASP A 268 -5.66 16.98 -6.59
C ASP A 268 -7.12 17.29 -6.25
N ILE A 269 -8.05 17.10 -7.20
CA ILE A 269 -9.51 17.17 -6.96
C ILE A 269 -10.01 16.15 -5.92
N PHE A 270 -9.25 15.08 -5.70
CA PHE A 270 -9.54 14.08 -4.66
C PHE A 270 -8.94 14.45 -3.30
N GLU A 271 -8.31 15.62 -3.18
CA GLU A 271 -7.74 16.17 -1.96
C GLU A 271 -8.46 17.45 -1.56
N VAL A 272 -8.52 17.71 -0.24
CA VAL A 272 -9.19 18.89 0.30
C VAL A 272 -8.31 20.12 0.07
N GLN A 273 -8.73 21.01 -0.84
CA GLN A 273 -7.98 22.20 -1.25
C GLN A 273 -8.32 23.41 -0.38
N LEU A 274 -7.98 23.36 0.91
CA LEU A 274 -8.14 24.51 1.81
C LEU A 274 -6.87 25.38 1.84
N LYS A 275 -7.02 26.71 1.86
CA LYS A 275 -5.90 27.62 2.17
C LYS A 275 -5.43 27.33 3.60
N LYS A 276 -4.33 26.61 3.72
CA LYS A 276 -3.75 26.21 5.01
C LYS A 276 -2.99 27.39 5.63
N ALA A 277 -3.22 27.67 6.90
CA ALA A 277 -2.35 28.54 7.68
C ALA A 277 -0.89 28.01 7.67
N PRO A 278 0.13 28.86 7.90
CA PRO A 278 1.52 28.43 7.93
C PRO A 278 1.71 27.27 8.91
N SER A 279 2.11 26.10 8.41
CA SER A 279 2.48 24.93 9.21
C SER A 279 3.80 25.16 9.96
N ILE A 280 4.07 24.36 10.99
CA ILE A 280 5.34 24.43 11.73
C ILE A 280 6.55 24.33 10.79
N LYS A 281 6.46 23.50 9.74
CA LYS A 281 7.52 23.34 8.74
C LYS A 281 7.69 24.57 7.87
N SER A 282 6.59 25.19 7.46
CA SER A 282 6.66 26.45 6.69
C SER A 282 7.24 27.59 7.53
N VAL A 283 6.87 27.66 8.81
CA VAL A 283 7.42 28.64 9.77
C VAL A 283 8.90 28.37 10.03
N GLU A 284 9.29 27.09 10.21
CA GLU A 284 10.70 26.70 10.35
C GLU A 284 11.52 27.15 9.14
N MET A 285 11.04 26.91 7.92
CA MET A 285 11.72 27.35 6.69
C MET A 285 11.85 28.87 6.63
N ASN A 286 10.79 29.62 6.90
CA ASN A 286 10.82 31.08 6.93
C ASN A 286 11.82 31.60 7.98
N LEU A 287 11.85 30.97 9.16
CA LEU A 287 12.78 31.34 10.24
C LEU A 287 14.24 31.06 9.85
N ILE A 288 14.52 29.97 9.13
CA ILE A 288 15.86 29.67 8.62
C ILE A 288 16.30 30.71 7.58
N GLU A 289 15.40 31.12 6.68
CA GLU A 289 15.68 32.17 5.69
C GLU A 289 15.95 33.53 6.35
N MET A 290 15.16 33.90 7.36
CA MET A 290 15.37 35.12 8.15
C MET A 290 16.68 35.08 8.97
N GLN A 291 17.08 33.90 9.48
CA GLN A 291 18.36 33.71 10.16
C GLN A 291 19.55 33.87 9.20
N ALA A 292 19.41 33.44 7.94
CA ALA A 292 20.46 33.63 6.93
C ALA A 292 20.67 35.10 6.55
N ALA A 293 19.70 35.98 6.83
CA ALA A 293 19.73 37.41 6.52
C ALA A 293 20.04 38.32 7.73
N GLY A 294 20.18 37.77 8.94
CA GLY A 294 20.33 38.54 10.18
C GLY A 294 21.39 38.00 11.16
N ASP A 295 21.53 38.66 12.30
CA ASP A 295 22.58 38.42 13.33
C ASP A 295 22.22 37.31 14.34
N ALA A 296 21.24 36.44 14.00
CA ALA A 296 20.77 35.37 14.89
C ALA A 296 21.63 34.10 14.75
N PRO A 297 21.82 33.31 15.83
CA PRO A 297 22.64 32.11 15.74
C PRO A 297 22.03 31.08 14.77
N GLN A 298 22.85 30.60 13.84
CA GLN A 298 22.43 29.70 12.78
C GLN A 298 22.02 28.33 13.36
N GLY A 299 20.86 27.81 12.97
CA GLY A 299 20.37 26.48 13.37
C GLY A 299 19.47 26.45 14.61
N CYS A 300 19.24 27.60 15.27
CA CYS A 300 18.32 27.69 16.41
C CYS A 300 16.88 27.29 16.06
N ALA A 301 16.39 27.65 14.86
CA ALA A 301 15.03 27.32 14.42
C ALA A 301 14.84 25.80 14.28
N THR A 302 15.78 25.12 13.64
CA THR A 302 15.76 23.66 13.50
C THR A 302 15.93 22.94 14.84
N TRP A 303 16.75 23.49 15.75
CA TRP A 303 16.89 22.93 17.08
C TRP A 303 15.57 23.01 17.86
N MET A 304 14.90 24.16 17.86
CA MET A 304 13.59 24.33 18.52
C MET A 304 12.51 23.47 17.86
N ALA A 305 12.43 23.43 16.53
CA ALA A 305 11.47 22.59 15.82
C ALA A 305 11.67 21.09 16.13
N ARG A 306 12.92 20.65 16.30
CA ARG A 306 13.23 19.28 16.75
C ARG A 306 12.86 19.06 18.21
N ALA A 307 13.13 20.02 19.09
CA ALA A 307 12.74 19.94 20.49
C ALA A 307 11.22 19.83 20.64
N LEU A 308 10.44 20.64 19.91
CA LEU A 308 8.97 20.53 19.88
C LEU A 308 8.49 19.15 19.38
N LYS A 309 9.16 18.55 18.39
CA LYS A 309 8.85 17.17 17.96
C LYS A 309 9.14 16.12 19.03
N VAL A 310 10.25 16.28 19.76
CA VAL A 310 10.57 15.39 20.90
C VAL A 310 9.52 15.54 21.99
N GLU A 311 9.09 16.77 22.24
CA GLU A 311 8.07 17.13 23.21
C GLU A 311 6.71 16.44 22.91
N GLU A 312 6.29 16.47 21.63
CA GLU A 312 5.10 15.76 21.16
C GLU A 312 5.23 14.23 21.30
N ALA A 313 6.42 13.68 21.00
CA ALA A 313 6.68 12.25 21.12
C ALA A 313 6.62 11.77 22.58
N GLN A 314 7.21 12.54 23.52
CA GLN A 314 7.11 12.28 24.95
C GLN A 314 5.64 12.28 25.40
N GLN A 315 4.86 13.28 24.97
CA GLN A 315 3.43 13.36 25.33
C GLN A 315 2.63 12.19 24.77
N SER A 316 2.90 11.77 23.54
CA SER A 316 2.23 10.61 22.93
C SER A 316 2.51 9.32 23.70
N GLN A 317 3.74 9.14 24.21
CA GLN A 317 4.09 7.99 25.04
C GLN A 317 3.39 8.03 26.40
N ILE A 318 3.37 9.20 27.06
CA ILE A 318 2.66 9.41 28.33
C ILE A 318 1.17 9.10 28.16
N ASN A 319 0.53 9.63 27.12
CA ASN A 319 -0.89 9.35 26.84
C ASN A 319 -1.13 7.86 26.59
N GLY A 320 -0.23 7.18 25.86
CA GLY A 320 -0.30 5.75 25.64
C GLY A 320 -0.17 4.93 26.93
N LEU A 321 0.71 5.34 27.85
CA LEU A 321 0.84 4.74 29.17
C LEU A 321 -0.43 4.94 30.00
N VAL A 322 -0.97 6.16 30.07
CA VAL A 322 -2.22 6.46 30.78
C VAL A 322 -3.38 5.60 30.25
N GLN A 323 -3.50 5.48 28.92
CA GLN A 323 -4.55 4.66 28.31
C GLN A 323 -4.36 3.16 28.59
N ALA A 324 -3.12 2.66 28.56
CA ALA A 324 -2.80 1.28 28.91
C ALA A 324 -3.12 0.99 30.39
N THR A 325 -2.79 1.93 31.28
CA THR A 325 -3.10 1.84 32.71
C THR A 325 -4.60 1.86 32.98
N ALA A 326 -5.35 2.76 32.33
CA ALA A 326 -6.81 2.79 32.41
C ALA A 326 -7.45 1.47 31.93
N THR A 327 -6.91 0.89 30.85
CA THR A 327 -7.35 -0.42 30.33
C THR A 327 -7.03 -1.56 31.30
N PHE A 328 -5.89 -1.50 31.98
CA PHE A 328 -5.45 -2.50 32.95
C PHE A 328 -6.22 -2.45 34.27
N LEU A 329 -6.57 -1.25 34.75
CA LEU A 329 -7.22 -1.03 36.05
C LEU A 329 -8.76 -1.12 36.01
N GLY A 330 -9.37 -1.13 34.82
CA GLY A 330 -10.83 -1.18 34.65
C GLY A 330 -11.50 0.20 34.74
N ALA A 331 -12.60 0.36 34.00
CA ALA A 331 -13.24 1.63 33.61
C ALA A 331 -13.92 2.44 34.75
N ASP A 332 -13.44 2.36 35.99
CA ASP A 332 -13.97 3.10 37.15
C ASP A 332 -13.06 4.27 37.59
N TRP A 333 -11.94 4.53 36.90
CA TRP A 333 -10.96 5.56 37.28
C TRP A 333 -11.05 6.88 36.50
N ASP A 334 -12.03 7.04 35.59
CA ASP A 334 -12.14 8.20 34.68
C ASP A 334 -12.61 9.52 35.36
N SER A 335 -13.00 9.48 36.64
CA SER A 335 -13.45 10.68 37.36
C SER A 335 -12.30 11.53 37.91
N ASP A 336 -11.22 10.91 38.39
CA ASP A 336 -10.31 11.60 39.33
C ASP A 336 -8.96 11.99 38.71
N LEU A 337 -8.64 11.53 37.48
CA LEU A 337 -7.37 11.91 36.83
C LEU A 337 -7.42 13.24 36.07
N ILE A 338 -8.62 13.77 35.78
CA ILE A 338 -8.77 15.12 35.22
C ILE A 338 -8.49 16.18 36.31
N GLY A 339 -8.61 15.82 37.60
CA GLY A 339 -8.35 16.70 38.74
C GLY A 339 -6.89 16.82 39.17
N LEU A 340 -5.98 15.95 38.71
CA LEU A 340 -4.57 15.99 39.12
C LEU A 340 -3.69 16.98 38.31
N GLN A 341 -4.30 17.82 37.47
CA GLN A 341 -3.62 18.95 36.83
C GLN A 341 -3.86 20.29 37.55
N GLU A 342 -4.73 20.34 38.56
CA GLU A 342 -5.00 21.53 39.36
C GLU A 342 -4.62 21.28 40.83
N GLY A 343 -3.34 21.46 41.17
CA GLY A 343 -2.92 21.46 42.58
C GLY A 343 -1.47 21.10 42.86
N HIS A 344 -0.53 21.98 42.50
CA HIS A 344 0.55 22.40 43.41
C HIS A 344 1.25 23.62 42.82
N THR A 345 0.85 24.79 43.29
CA THR A 345 1.71 25.98 43.30
C THR A 345 2.65 25.83 44.48
N ASP A 346 3.82 25.24 44.25
CA ASP A 346 4.95 25.46 45.14
C ASP A 346 5.83 26.53 44.50
N GLU A 347 5.57 27.77 44.93
CA GLU A 347 6.47 28.91 44.79
C GLU A 347 7.70 28.68 45.69
N ASP A 348 8.59 27.77 45.30
CA ASP A 348 10.02 27.75 45.65
C ASP A 348 10.59 26.40 45.21
N ASP A 349 11.17 26.34 44.01
CA ASP A 349 12.40 25.58 43.85
C ASP A 349 13.15 26.03 42.60
N THR A 350 14.20 26.79 42.88
CA THR A 350 15.26 27.19 41.96
C THR A 350 16.00 25.96 41.45
N PHE A 351 15.98 25.78 40.12
CA PHE A 351 16.73 24.78 39.36
C PHE A 351 16.19 23.33 39.46
N ILE A 352 15.32 22.96 38.52
CA ILE A 352 14.84 21.59 38.39
C ILE A 352 16.01 20.69 37.98
N THR A 353 16.42 19.83 38.90
CA THR A 353 17.39 18.77 38.65
C THR A 353 16.78 17.77 37.66
N VAL A 354 17.49 17.54 36.55
CA VAL A 354 17.23 16.43 35.64
C VAL A 354 17.27 15.15 36.48
N SER A 355 16.12 14.53 36.78
CA SER A 355 16.13 13.17 37.31
C SER A 355 16.71 12.25 36.24
N PRO A 356 17.92 11.69 36.45
CA PRO A 356 18.59 10.89 35.43
C PRO A 356 17.95 9.50 35.47
N GLY A 357 16.92 9.27 34.66
CA GLY A 357 16.30 7.95 34.62
C GLY A 357 15.24 7.71 33.56
N ASN A 358 14.50 8.72 33.11
CA ASN A 358 13.42 8.52 32.14
C ASN A 358 13.43 9.59 31.04
N ALA A 359 13.62 9.17 29.79
CA ALA A 359 13.63 10.07 28.64
C ALA A 359 12.26 10.74 28.43
N GLU A 360 11.20 10.11 28.91
CA GLU A 360 9.79 10.54 28.82
C GLU A 360 9.45 11.66 29.80
N GLY A 361 10.24 11.84 30.87
CA GLY A 361 10.05 12.90 31.88
C GLY A 361 11.06 14.04 31.80
N ALA A 362 11.98 14.01 30.82
CA ALA A 362 13.00 15.03 30.67
C ALA A 362 12.39 16.35 30.17
N ILE A 363 12.50 17.41 30.98
CA ILE A 363 12.09 18.75 30.59
C ILE A 363 13.07 19.28 29.53
N LEU A 364 12.54 19.62 28.36
CA LEU A 364 13.33 20.19 27.28
C LEU A 364 13.61 21.68 27.58
N PRO A 365 14.85 22.17 27.39
CA PRO A 365 15.23 23.54 27.73
C PRO A 365 14.72 24.56 26.68
N LEU A 366 13.41 24.59 26.43
CA LEU A 366 12.78 25.60 25.57
C LEU A 366 12.60 26.92 26.35
N PRO A 367 12.68 28.09 25.70
CA PRO A 367 12.42 29.38 26.34
C PRO A 367 11.11 29.42 27.15
N SER A 368 10.05 28.74 26.71
CA SER A 368 8.78 28.66 27.43
C SER A 368 8.88 27.95 28.80
N TYR A 369 9.83 27.03 28.98
CA TYR A 369 10.11 26.36 30.26
C TYR A 369 11.14 27.09 31.12
N ILE A 370 12.03 27.87 30.50
CA ILE A 370 13.06 28.65 31.20
C ILE A 370 12.44 29.92 31.84
N GLY A 371 11.43 30.49 31.19
CA GLY A 371 10.69 31.67 31.66
C GLY A 371 11.28 33.00 31.20
N LEU A 372 10.40 33.98 30.94
CA LEU A 372 10.74 35.29 30.38
C LEU A 372 11.84 36.07 31.14
N PRO A 373 11.83 36.13 32.49
CA PRO A 373 12.84 36.90 33.22
C PRO A 373 14.27 36.34 33.02
N HIS A 374 14.41 35.02 33.02
CA HIS A 374 15.69 34.34 32.84
C HIS A 374 16.18 34.42 31.39
N CYS A 375 15.28 34.23 30.41
CA CYS A 375 15.62 34.42 29.02
C CYS A 375 16.07 35.86 28.71
N GLY A 376 15.46 36.85 29.37
CA GLY A 376 15.88 38.25 29.29
C GLY A 376 17.27 38.47 29.86
N ALA A 377 17.57 37.91 31.04
CA ALA A 377 18.87 38.01 31.69
C ALA A 377 20.01 37.34 30.89
N TRP A 378 19.71 36.31 30.10
CA TRP A 378 20.68 35.59 29.26
C TRP A 378 20.73 36.07 27.80
N GLY A 379 19.98 37.12 27.45
CA GLY A 379 19.97 37.67 26.10
C GLY A 379 19.27 36.80 25.05
N LEU A 380 18.42 35.85 25.46
CA LEU A 380 17.75 34.87 24.59
C LEU A 380 16.44 35.40 23.97
N ASN A 381 16.25 36.72 23.91
CA ASN A 381 15.00 37.36 23.45
C ASN A 381 14.62 37.00 22.00
N CYS A 382 15.60 36.70 21.14
CA CYS A 382 15.35 36.26 19.77
C CYS A 382 14.72 34.85 19.72
N LEU A 383 15.08 33.97 20.66
CA LEU A 383 14.56 32.60 20.73
C LEU A 383 13.11 32.60 21.21
N ILE A 384 12.73 33.49 22.13
CA ILE A 384 11.34 33.66 22.58
C ILE A 384 10.42 33.93 21.39
N LYS A 385 10.81 34.85 20.49
CA LYS A 385 10.02 35.19 19.30
C LYS A 385 9.94 34.05 18.29
N GLN A 386 11.04 33.33 18.10
CA GLN A 386 11.09 32.18 17.18
C GLN A 386 10.25 31.01 17.71
N GLU A 387 10.34 30.71 19.01
CA GLU A 387 9.53 29.68 19.66
C GLU A 387 8.05 30.02 19.58
N LEU A 388 7.67 31.29 19.82
CA LEU A 388 6.29 31.74 19.69
C LEU A 388 5.73 31.50 18.28
N GLN A 389 6.51 31.79 17.23
CA GLN A 389 6.10 31.51 15.84
C GLN A 389 5.99 30.01 15.57
N LEU A 390 6.90 29.19 16.10
CA LEU A 390 6.83 27.74 15.94
C LEU A 390 5.59 27.15 16.63
N HIS A 391 5.24 27.64 17.83
CA HIS A 391 3.99 27.27 18.51
C HIS A 391 2.76 27.69 17.70
N GLN A 392 2.78 28.82 16.98
CA GLN A 392 1.70 29.21 16.07
C GLN A 392 1.57 28.21 14.91
N GLY A 393 2.69 27.83 14.29
CA GLY A 393 2.70 26.81 13.24
C GLY A 393 2.21 25.44 13.72
N GLN A 394 2.57 25.04 14.94
CA GLN A 394 2.13 23.80 15.57
C GLN A 394 0.64 23.84 15.92
N ALA A 395 0.14 24.97 16.44
CA ALA A 395 -1.28 25.17 16.71
C ALA A 395 -2.11 25.11 15.42
N ASN A 396 -1.62 25.72 14.32
CA ASN A 396 -2.26 25.64 13.01
C ASN A 396 -2.36 24.21 12.49
N ASP A 397 -1.28 23.44 12.59
CA ASP A 397 -1.29 22.02 12.20
C ASP A 397 -2.27 21.21 13.08
N ALA A 398 -2.29 21.44 14.40
CA ALA A 398 -3.21 20.77 15.30
C ALA A 398 -4.69 21.10 15.01
N LEU A 399 -5.02 22.37 14.79
CA LEU A 399 -6.37 22.80 14.45
C LEU A 399 -6.82 22.23 13.10
N HIS A 400 -5.94 22.21 12.11
CA HIS A 400 -6.23 21.62 10.79
C HIS A 400 -6.57 20.13 10.88
N GLU A 401 -5.80 19.36 11.67
CA GLU A 401 -6.07 17.94 11.87
C GLU A 401 -7.36 17.69 12.67
N ILE A 402 -7.70 18.56 13.62
CA ILE A 402 -9.00 18.53 14.31
C ILE A 402 -10.13 18.76 13.31
N GLN A 403 -10.00 19.75 12.43
CA GLN A 403 -11.00 20.04 11.40
C GLN A 403 -11.23 18.83 10.49
N LEU A 404 -10.15 18.26 9.93
CA LEU A 404 -10.22 17.08 9.06
C LEU A 404 -10.88 15.89 9.79
N SER A 405 -10.45 15.62 11.02
CA SER A 405 -10.96 14.49 11.81
C SER A 405 -12.45 14.64 12.16
N LEU A 406 -12.90 15.85 12.53
CA LEU A 406 -14.30 16.13 12.83
C LEU A 406 -15.17 16.04 11.57
N ALA A 407 -14.65 16.49 10.43
CA ALA A 407 -15.34 16.43 9.15
C ALA A 407 -15.47 14.97 8.67
N ASP A 408 -14.40 14.17 8.76
CA ASP A 408 -14.41 12.73 8.44
C ASP A 408 -15.38 11.98 9.37
N LYS A 409 -15.38 12.34 10.66
CA LYS A 409 -16.33 11.80 11.65
C LYS A 409 -17.76 12.12 11.23
N ALA A 410 -18.08 13.36 10.87
CA ALA A 410 -19.40 13.77 10.40
C ALA A 410 -19.88 12.94 9.19
N MET A 411 -18.97 12.68 8.24
CA MET A 411 -19.27 11.83 7.08
C MET A 411 -19.55 10.38 7.46
N LEU A 412 -18.73 9.78 8.33
CA LEU A 412 -18.95 8.42 8.81
C LEU A 412 -20.29 8.26 9.54
N TYR A 413 -20.68 9.27 10.33
CA TYR A 413 -21.99 9.25 10.99
C TYR A 413 -23.14 9.21 9.97
N ARG A 414 -23.00 9.96 8.87
CA ARG A 414 -23.99 10.06 7.80
C ARG A 414 -24.06 8.79 6.96
N THR A 415 -22.93 8.29 6.46
CA THR A 415 -22.90 7.18 5.51
C THR A 415 -23.02 5.82 6.17
N ASP A 416 -22.29 5.61 7.29
CA ASP A 416 -22.02 4.27 7.80
C ASP A 416 -22.76 4.01 9.14
N VAL A 417 -22.82 4.97 10.06
CA VAL A 417 -23.42 4.77 11.40
C VAL A 417 -24.95 4.78 11.34
N ARG A 418 -25.57 5.81 10.75
CA ARG A 418 -27.03 5.94 10.67
C ARG A 418 -27.70 4.82 9.85
N HIS A 419 -26.95 4.13 9.00
CA HIS A 419 -27.46 3.16 8.02
C HIS A 419 -26.93 1.74 8.22
N GLY A 420 -26.22 1.47 9.34
CA GLY A 420 -25.64 0.17 9.65
C GLY A 420 -26.71 -0.92 9.82
N ARG A 421 -26.98 -1.69 8.77
CA ARG A 421 -28.00 -2.76 8.77
C ARG A 421 -27.63 -4.00 9.59
N ASN A 422 -26.33 -4.27 9.81
CA ASN A 422 -25.83 -5.49 10.47
C ASN A 422 -24.75 -5.20 11.54
N TYR A 423 -24.80 -5.94 12.65
CA TYR A 423 -23.95 -5.79 13.86
C TYR A 423 -22.43 -5.68 13.59
N THR A 424 -21.90 -6.44 12.62
CA THR A 424 -20.47 -6.45 12.26
C THR A 424 -20.02 -5.24 11.44
N MET A 425 -20.91 -4.62 10.66
CA MET A 425 -20.63 -3.33 10.03
C MET A 425 -20.63 -2.24 11.10
N THR A 426 -21.60 -2.29 12.02
CA THR A 426 -21.68 -1.35 13.13
C THR A 426 -20.41 -1.34 13.96
N SER A 427 -19.85 -2.50 14.33
CA SER A 427 -18.63 -2.56 15.14
C SER A 427 -17.38 -2.01 14.43
N ARG A 428 -17.20 -2.26 13.13
CA ARG A 428 -16.09 -1.70 12.35
C ARG A 428 -16.21 -0.19 12.16
N THR A 429 -17.42 0.30 11.93
CA THR A 429 -17.69 1.74 11.82
C THR A 429 -17.44 2.43 13.16
N TRP A 430 -17.93 1.86 14.27
CA TRP A 430 -17.64 2.39 15.61
C TRP A 430 -16.16 2.39 15.95
N LYS A 431 -15.40 1.39 15.49
CA LYS A 431 -13.93 1.42 15.60
C LYS A 431 -13.32 2.63 14.88
N LYS A 432 -13.73 2.91 13.64
CA LYS A 432 -13.24 4.10 12.92
C LYS A 432 -13.60 5.40 13.63
N VAL A 433 -14.82 5.48 14.20
CA VAL A 433 -15.24 6.63 15.00
C VAL A 433 -14.35 6.79 16.23
N ALA A 434 -14.04 5.70 16.94
CA ALA A 434 -13.13 5.72 18.08
C ALA A 434 -11.70 6.12 17.69
N ASP A 435 -11.20 5.65 16.55
CA ASP A 435 -9.87 6.01 16.02
C ASP A 435 -9.80 7.52 15.68
N LEU A 436 -10.86 8.08 15.10
CA LEU A 436 -10.98 9.52 14.86
C LEU A 436 -11.08 10.31 16.17
N ASP A 437 -11.82 9.81 17.16
CA ASP A 437 -11.94 10.45 18.47
C ASP A 437 -10.62 10.48 19.23
N ALA A 438 -9.82 9.41 19.13
CA ALA A 438 -8.46 9.39 19.64
C ALA A 438 -7.57 10.43 18.94
N THR A 439 -7.75 10.60 17.62
CA THR A 439 -7.01 11.60 16.82
C THR A 439 -7.38 13.03 17.22
N VAL A 440 -8.68 13.33 17.35
CA VAL A 440 -9.18 14.63 17.85
C VAL A 440 -8.65 14.92 19.25
N THR A 441 -8.69 13.94 20.15
CA THR A 441 -8.19 14.08 21.53
C THR A 441 -6.70 14.38 21.55
N ARG A 442 -5.91 13.67 20.75
CA ARG A 442 -4.46 13.89 20.63
C ARG A 442 -4.14 15.30 20.16
N HIS A 443 -4.77 15.76 19.07
CA HIS A 443 -4.50 17.09 18.54
C HIS A 443 -5.05 18.22 19.43
N THR A 444 -6.15 17.97 20.15
CA THR A 444 -6.66 18.88 21.18
C THR A 444 -5.64 19.09 22.30
N ALA A 445 -5.01 18.02 22.78
CA ALA A 445 -3.95 18.12 23.80
C ALA A 445 -2.74 18.92 23.30
N VAL A 446 -2.31 18.71 22.05
CA VAL A 446 -1.23 19.50 21.41
C VAL A 446 -1.63 20.97 21.36
N TYR A 447 -2.83 21.30 20.88
CA TYR A 447 -3.32 22.67 20.81
C TYR A 447 -3.36 23.37 22.18
N HIS A 448 -3.92 22.72 23.21
CA HIS A 448 -3.95 23.27 24.56
C HIS A 448 -2.56 23.58 25.11
N ARG A 449 -1.59 22.70 24.83
CA ARG A 449 -0.19 22.91 25.21
C ARG A 449 0.40 24.11 24.48
N CYS A 450 0.30 24.16 23.15
CA CYS A 450 0.81 25.28 22.35
C CYS A 450 0.25 26.61 22.88
N ARG A 451 -1.06 26.67 23.15
CA ARG A 451 -1.69 27.86 23.71
C ARG A 451 -1.16 28.22 25.11
N LYS A 452 -0.96 27.23 25.99
CA LYS A 452 -0.34 27.45 27.32
C LYS A 452 1.09 28.01 27.19
N GLN A 453 1.88 27.49 26.25
CA GLN A 453 3.24 27.97 26.01
C GLN A 453 3.25 29.37 25.36
N MET A 454 2.32 29.68 24.46
CA MET A 454 2.15 31.04 23.92
C MET A 454 1.88 32.06 25.04
N VAL A 455 1.03 31.72 26.02
CA VAL A 455 0.78 32.57 27.19
C VAL A 455 2.04 32.74 28.03
N ALA A 456 2.78 31.67 28.29
CA ALA A 456 4.04 31.72 29.04
C ALA A 456 5.13 32.56 28.35
N LEU A 457 5.14 32.59 27.01
CA LEU A 457 6.04 33.40 26.18
C LEU A 457 5.61 34.87 26.04
N GLY A 458 4.51 35.28 26.67
CA GLY A 458 4.02 36.65 26.63
C GLY A 458 3.41 37.05 25.29
N ALA A 459 2.68 36.13 24.64
CA ALA A 459 1.95 36.42 23.40
C ALA A 459 1.03 37.65 23.56
N ASP A 460 1.03 38.50 22.55
CA ASP A 460 0.20 39.70 22.50
C ASP A 460 -1.30 39.36 22.46
N SER A 461 -2.15 40.30 22.91
CA SER A 461 -3.61 40.13 22.91
C SER A 461 -4.15 39.76 21.53
N SER A 462 -3.55 40.30 20.46
CA SER A 462 -3.93 39.97 19.08
C SER A 462 -3.75 38.50 18.71
N ILE A 463 -2.70 37.84 19.25
CA ILE A 463 -2.43 36.42 19.03
C ILE A 463 -3.40 35.58 19.87
N LEU A 464 -3.67 35.99 21.11
CA LEU A 464 -4.58 35.26 22.00
C LEU A 464 -6.06 35.38 21.58
N ASP A 465 -6.43 36.44 20.85
CA ASP A 465 -7.74 36.60 20.22
C ASP A 465 -7.92 35.67 19.01
N GLN A 466 -6.83 35.39 18.29
CA GLN A 466 -6.81 34.43 17.18
C GLN A 466 -6.84 32.99 17.69
N TYR A 467 -6.03 32.64 18.70
CA TYR A 467 -5.94 31.29 19.28
C TYR A 467 -6.74 31.20 20.59
N GLN A 468 -8.06 31.00 20.46
CA GLN A 468 -8.97 30.99 21.61
C GLN A 468 -8.91 29.67 22.40
N PRO A 469 -9.36 29.64 23.66
CA PRO A 469 -9.54 28.39 24.40
C PRO A 469 -10.46 27.42 23.64
N LEU A 470 -10.12 26.13 23.65
CA LEU A 470 -10.90 25.08 22.98
C LEU A 470 -11.70 24.32 24.02
N ASP A 471 -13.03 24.38 23.97
CA ASP A 471 -13.89 23.67 24.92
C ASP A 471 -14.38 22.33 24.34
N LYS A 472 -14.79 21.40 25.21
CA LYS A 472 -15.39 20.12 24.78
C LYS A 472 -16.62 20.32 23.87
N LYS A 473 -17.36 21.43 24.02
CA LYS A 473 -18.52 21.79 23.18
C LYS A 473 -18.12 22.07 21.73
N ASP A 474 -16.90 22.56 21.50
CA ASP A 474 -16.39 22.93 20.18
C ASP A 474 -15.96 21.71 19.37
N LEU A 475 -15.75 20.57 20.04
CA LEU A 475 -15.36 19.29 19.48
C LEU A 475 -16.56 18.39 19.14
N ILE A 476 -17.79 18.86 19.39
CA ILE A 476 -19.00 18.13 19.05
C ILE A 476 -19.26 18.30 17.55
N VAL A 477 -19.47 17.19 16.85
CA VAL A 477 -19.88 17.22 15.45
C VAL A 477 -21.28 17.84 15.36
N SER A 478 -21.34 19.12 15.00
CA SER A 478 -22.60 19.85 14.86
C SER A 478 -23.46 19.30 13.72
N THR A 479 -24.78 19.39 13.86
CA THR A 479 -25.74 19.06 12.79
C THR A 479 -25.52 19.87 11.52
N THR A 480 -25.00 21.10 11.63
CA THR A 480 -24.56 21.93 10.50
C THR A 480 -23.38 21.34 9.72
N VAL A 481 -22.52 20.55 10.37
CA VAL A 481 -21.44 19.81 9.71
C VAL A 481 -22.00 18.58 8.97
N THR A 482 -23.04 17.95 9.51
CA THR A 482 -23.67 16.78 8.88
C THR A 482 -24.61 17.11 7.73
N GLU A 483 -25.23 18.31 7.68
CA GLU A 483 -26.24 18.69 6.70
C GLU A 483 -26.18 20.20 6.31
N PRO A 484 -25.15 20.64 5.55
CA PRO A 484 -24.94 22.06 5.23
C PRO A 484 -26.07 22.71 4.40
N ASN A 485 -26.88 21.90 3.71
CA ASN A 485 -27.97 22.35 2.84
C ASN A 485 -29.37 22.25 3.49
N ALA A 486 -29.48 21.89 4.77
CA ALA A 486 -30.78 21.81 5.43
C ALA A 486 -31.38 23.22 5.63
N ARG A 487 -32.68 23.36 5.29
CA ARG A 487 -33.43 24.63 5.43
C ARG A 487 -33.56 24.98 6.92
N GLY A 488 -32.90 26.06 7.36
CA GLY A 488 -33.07 26.61 8.71
C GLY A 488 -31.78 26.99 9.45
N HIS A 489 -30.60 26.58 8.97
CA HIS A 489 -29.34 26.73 9.71
C HIS A 489 -28.67 28.12 9.64
N ARG A 490 -29.45 29.20 9.48
CA ARG A 490 -28.89 30.57 9.44
C ARG A 490 -28.22 31.02 10.75
N HIS A 491 -28.36 30.28 11.85
CA HIS A 491 -27.93 30.71 13.19
C HIS A 491 -27.03 29.74 13.96
N ASP A 492 -26.68 28.56 13.45
CA ASP A 492 -25.75 27.66 14.15
C ASP A 492 -24.31 28.08 13.86
N SER A 493 -23.69 28.83 14.78
CA SER A 493 -22.29 29.23 14.63
C SER A 493 -21.36 28.03 14.82
N LEU A 494 -20.62 27.67 13.77
CA LEU A 494 -19.47 26.77 13.88
C LEU A 494 -18.49 27.29 14.94
N ALA A 495 -17.74 26.39 15.59
CA ALA A 495 -16.66 26.77 16.50
C ALA A 495 -15.67 27.74 15.83
N TRP A 496 -15.07 28.63 16.62
CA TRP A 496 -14.26 29.75 16.14
C TRP A 496 -13.12 29.31 15.20
N PHE A 497 -12.52 28.14 15.46
CA PHE A 497 -11.39 27.60 14.68
C PHE A 497 -11.75 27.20 13.25
N TRP A 498 -13.05 27.03 12.92
CA TRP A 498 -13.48 26.80 11.54
C TRP A 498 -13.37 28.05 10.65
N THR A 499 -13.23 29.23 11.24
CA THR A 499 -13.23 30.53 10.52
C THR A 499 -11.92 31.30 10.67
N MET A 500 -10.91 30.71 11.31
CA MET A 500 -9.66 31.39 11.67
C MET A 500 -8.86 31.89 10.46
N ASP A 501 -8.95 31.20 9.32
CA ASP A 501 -8.14 31.46 8.12
C ASP A 501 -8.92 32.11 6.95
N ILE A 502 -10.18 32.47 7.20
CA ILE A 502 -11.07 33.03 6.17
C ILE A 502 -11.17 34.55 6.40
N PRO A 503 -10.80 35.40 5.42
CA PRO A 503 -11.05 36.84 5.50
C PRO A 503 -12.54 37.08 5.79
N LYS A 504 -12.87 37.97 6.72
CA LYS A 504 -14.25 38.24 7.18
C LYS A 504 -15.26 38.52 6.05
N ASP A 505 -14.78 38.85 4.85
CA ASP A 505 -15.55 39.15 3.63
C ASP A 505 -15.73 37.97 2.66
N THR A 506 -15.19 36.77 2.94
CA THR A 506 -15.31 35.60 2.06
C THR A 506 -16.51 34.74 2.47
N ASN A 507 -17.29 34.30 1.48
CA ASN A 507 -18.59 33.66 1.70
C ASN A 507 -18.44 32.39 2.55
N ARG A 508 -19.10 32.34 3.73
CA ARG A 508 -18.98 31.29 4.78
C ARG A 508 -19.22 29.83 4.33
N ASN A 509 -19.69 29.61 3.09
CA ASN A 509 -20.14 28.31 2.59
C ASN A 509 -19.06 27.48 1.84
N ASP A 510 -17.87 28.03 1.60
CA ASP A 510 -16.87 27.45 0.68
C ASP A 510 -16.16 26.19 1.23
N TRP A 511 -15.88 26.15 2.55
CA TRP A 511 -15.07 25.07 3.15
C TRP A 511 -15.82 23.74 3.20
N MET A 512 -17.10 23.79 3.59
CA MET A 512 -17.96 22.61 3.68
C MET A 512 -18.20 22.02 2.30
N SER A 513 -18.50 22.85 1.29
CA SER A 513 -18.71 22.37 -0.07
C SER A 513 -17.50 21.62 -0.62
N GLU A 514 -16.26 22.08 -0.34
CA GLU A 514 -15.05 21.38 -0.76
C GLU A 514 -14.89 20.01 -0.09
N PHE A 515 -15.18 19.94 1.22
CA PHE A 515 -15.10 18.67 1.93
C PHE A 515 -16.15 17.65 1.43
N TYR A 516 -17.37 18.12 1.17
CA TYR A 516 -18.43 17.31 0.55
C TYR A 516 -18.10 16.89 -0.87
N HIS A 517 -17.52 17.78 -1.67
CA HIS A 517 -17.06 17.51 -3.02
C HIS A 517 -16.04 16.36 -3.05
N VAL A 518 -14.98 16.46 -2.23
CA VAL A 518 -13.94 15.43 -2.15
C VAL A 518 -14.50 14.10 -1.66
N HIS A 519 -15.38 14.12 -0.66
CA HIS A 519 -16.02 12.89 -0.16
C HIS A 519 -16.94 12.24 -1.20
N TRP A 520 -17.70 13.04 -1.94
CA TRP A 520 -18.53 12.55 -3.02
C TRP A 520 -17.67 11.93 -4.13
N LEU A 521 -16.59 12.60 -4.56
CA LEU A 521 -15.65 12.09 -5.55
C LEU A 521 -15.00 10.77 -5.11
N ARG A 522 -14.50 10.70 -3.86
CA ARG A 522 -13.90 9.47 -3.30
C ARG A 522 -14.93 8.34 -3.19
N ALA A 523 -16.16 8.64 -2.79
CA ALA A 523 -17.25 7.66 -2.70
C ALA A 523 -17.63 7.12 -4.09
N LYS A 524 -17.75 8.00 -5.09
CA LYS A 524 -17.99 7.63 -6.49
C LYS A 524 -16.87 6.77 -7.04
N ALA A 525 -15.62 7.23 -6.95
CA ALA A 525 -14.45 6.49 -7.43
C ALA A 525 -14.34 5.10 -6.77
N LYS A 526 -14.71 4.98 -5.49
CA LYS A 526 -14.80 3.69 -4.80
C LYS A 526 -15.90 2.81 -5.39
N GLN A 527 -17.11 3.35 -5.65
CA GLN A 527 -18.19 2.61 -6.28
C GLN A 527 -17.78 2.14 -7.68
N ASP A 528 -17.26 3.03 -8.52
CA ASP A 528 -16.82 2.73 -9.89
C ASP A 528 -15.76 1.62 -9.90
N ARG A 529 -14.78 1.70 -9.00
CA ARG A 529 -13.76 0.64 -8.84
C ARG A 529 -14.36 -0.72 -8.47
N TRP A 530 -15.41 -0.76 -7.67
CA TRP A 530 -16.10 -2.02 -7.36
C TRP A 530 -16.93 -2.54 -8.54
N VAL A 531 -17.53 -1.64 -9.33
CA VAL A 531 -18.22 -2.02 -10.57
C VAL A 531 -17.22 -2.64 -11.54
N GLU A 532 -16.07 -2.00 -11.76
CA GLU A 532 -14.97 -2.52 -12.58
C GLU A 532 -14.47 -3.89 -12.08
N GLU A 533 -14.24 -4.04 -10.78
CA GLU A 533 -13.74 -5.30 -10.22
C GLU A 533 -14.76 -6.44 -10.36
N VAL A 534 -16.07 -6.17 -10.29
CA VAL A 534 -17.11 -7.17 -10.57
C VAL A 534 -17.09 -7.57 -12.05
N GLU A 535 -17.04 -6.62 -12.99
CA GLU A 535 -16.94 -6.93 -14.42
C GLU A 535 -15.70 -7.77 -14.74
N LEU A 536 -14.56 -7.40 -14.16
CA LEU A 536 -13.31 -8.16 -14.29
C LEU A 536 -13.44 -9.57 -13.78
N LEU A 537 -13.92 -9.76 -12.55
CA LEU A 537 -13.95 -11.09 -11.93
C LEU A 537 -14.95 -12.02 -12.65
N VAL A 538 -16.06 -11.48 -13.17
CA VAL A 538 -16.97 -12.23 -14.05
C VAL A 538 -16.25 -12.65 -15.34
N SER A 539 -15.46 -11.76 -15.93
CA SER A 539 -14.66 -12.05 -17.12
C SER A 539 -13.56 -13.09 -16.83
N GLU A 540 -12.81 -12.94 -15.75
CA GLU A 540 -11.76 -13.88 -15.30
C GLU A 540 -12.31 -15.28 -15.04
N HIS A 541 -13.51 -15.34 -14.48
CA HIS A 541 -14.24 -16.58 -14.30
C HIS A 541 -14.57 -17.25 -15.64
N GLN A 542 -15.13 -16.49 -16.59
CA GLN A 542 -15.42 -16.98 -17.93
C GLN A 542 -14.16 -17.42 -18.69
N TRP A 543 -13.07 -16.65 -18.58
CA TRP A 543 -11.78 -16.99 -19.18
C TRP A 543 -11.18 -18.26 -18.56
N THR A 544 -11.33 -18.46 -17.26
CA THR A 544 -10.89 -19.70 -16.60
C THR A 544 -11.65 -20.91 -17.15
N HIS A 545 -12.97 -20.80 -17.30
CA HIS A 545 -13.80 -21.83 -17.91
C HIS A 545 -13.38 -22.10 -19.36
N ASN A 546 -13.20 -21.04 -20.17
CA ASN A 546 -12.76 -21.17 -21.56
C ASN A 546 -11.38 -21.80 -21.67
N PHE A 547 -10.44 -21.46 -20.78
CA PHE A 547 -9.11 -22.07 -20.71
C PHE A 547 -9.20 -23.57 -20.48
N PHE A 548 -10.04 -24.02 -19.54
CA PHE A 548 -10.22 -25.46 -19.31
C PHE A 548 -10.86 -26.17 -20.50
N ASN A 549 -11.82 -25.54 -21.19
CA ASN A 549 -12.38 -26.09 -22.42
C ASN A 549 -11.34 -26.18 -23.54
N HIS A 550 -10.51 -25.16 -23.71
CA HIS A 550 -9.41 -25.16 -24.66
C HIS A 550 -8.44 -26.31 -24.36
N ARG A 551 -8.05 -26.50 -23.09
CA ARG A 551 -7.20 -27.63 -22.68
C ARG A 551 -7.87 -28.99 -22.87
N ALA A 552 -9.18 -29.09 -22.65
CA ALA A 552 -9.92 -30.32 -22.94
C ALA A 552 -9.90 -30.63 -24.45
N GLY A 553 -10.09 -29.61 -25.30
CA GLY A 553 -9.98 -29.72 -26.76
C GLY A 553 -8.60 -30.21 -27.21
N HIS A 554 -7.53 -29.59 -26.71
CA HIS A 554 -6.16 -30.02 -26.98
C HIS A 554 -5.92 -31.51 -26.65
N TRP A 555 -6.42 -31.98 -25.50
CA TRP A 555 -6.31 -33.40 -25.14
C TRP A 555 -7.22 -34.31 -25.96
N ALA A 556 -8.36 -33.83 -26.43
CA ALA A 556 -9.23 -34.57 -27.34
C ALA A 556 -8.56 -34.78 -28.70
N GLU A 557 -7.89 -33.76 -29.23
CA GLU A 557 -7.07 -33.86 -30.45
C GLU A 557 -5.95 -34.89 -30.29
N GLN A 558 -5.19 -34.82 -29.18
CA GLN A 558 -4.16 -35.82 -28.92
C GLN A 558 -4.70 -37.25 -28.78
N ALA A 559 -5.91 -37.42 -28.22
CA ALA A 559 -6.55 -38.72 -28.15
C ALA A 559 -6.93 -39.25 -29.55
N ALA A 560 -7.38 -38.36 -30.45
CA ALA A 560 -7.69 -38.69 -31.83
C ALA A 560 -6.41 -39.07 -32.62
N GLU A 561 -5.33 -38.30 -32.47
CA GLU A 561 -4.01 -38.62 -33.06
C GLU A 561 -3.50 -39.99 -32.59
N ALA A 562 -3.60 -40.26 -31.28
CA ALA A 562 -3.16 -41.53 -30.70
C ALA A 562 -3.98 -42.71 -31.25
N ALA A 563 -5.28 -42.51 -31.48
CA ALA A 563 -6.13 -43.53 -32.10
C ALA A 563 -5.73 -43.82 -33.55
N GLN A 564 -5.31 -42.81 -34.33
CA GLN A 564 -4.83 -42.98 -35.70
C GLN A 564 -3.51 -43.77 -35.76
N ILE A 565 -2.60 -43.52 -34.82
CA ILE A 565 -1.29 -44.20 -34.76
C ILE A 565 -1.40 -45.57 -34.06
N GLY A 566 -2.54 -45.88 -33.43
CA GLY A 566 -2.77 -47.13 -32.72
C GLY A 566 -2.17 -47.19 -31.30
N ASP A 567 -1.72 -46.06 -30.74
CA ASP A 567 -1.19 -45.98 -29.38
C ASP A 567 -2.34 -45.91 -28.35
N ARG A 568 -2.78 -47.08 -27.89
CA ARG A 568 -3.83 -47.22 -26.88
C ARG A 568 -3.46 -46.57 -25.55
N SER A 569 -2.17 -46.53 -25.19
CA SER A 569 -1.72 -46.02 -23.89
C SER A 569 -1.84 -44.50 -23.82
N LEU A 570 -1.39 -43.82 -24.88
CA LEU A 570 -1.52 -42.38 -25.06
C LEU A 570 -2.99 -41.98 -25.20
N GLY A 571 -3.76 -42.70 -26.01
CA GLY A 571 -5.19 -42.44 -26.20
C GLY A 571 -5.98 -42.49 -24.89
N CYS A 572 -5.79 -43.53 -24.08
CA CYS A 572 -6.42 -43.65 -22.76
C CYS A 572 -6.01 -42.53 -21.80
N TYR A 573 -4.74 -42.14 -21.80
CA TYR A 573 -4.27 -41.05 -20.95
C TYR A 573 -4.81 -39.69 -21.38
N ALA A 574 -4.80 -39.40 -22.68
CA ALA A 574 -5.32 -38.16 -23.26
C ALA A 574 -6.82 -38.03 -23.00
N ALA A 575 -7.60 -39.10 -23.19
CA ALA A 575 -9.03 -39.14 -22.85
C ALA A 575 -9.28 -38.82 -21.36
N ARG A 576 -8.45 -39.38 -20.46
CA ARG A 576 -8.52 -39.06 -19.02
C ARG A 576 -8.20 -37.60 -18.72
N GLN A 577 -7.21 -37.01 -19.39
CA GLN A 577 -6.89 -35.58 -19.22
C GLN A 577 -8.04 -34.70 -19.74
N CYS A 578 -8.61 -35.04 -20.89
CA CYS A 578 -9.79 -34.36 -21.45
C CYS A 578 -10.96 -34.37 -20.45
N ASP A 579 -11.32 -35.54 -19.89
CA ASP A 579 -12.36 -35.65 -18.86
C ASP A 579 -12.06 -34.82 -17.61
N MET A 580 -10.81 -34.81 -17.14
CA MET A 580 -10.39 -33.98 -16.00
C MET A 580 -10.61 -32.48 -16.28
N TYR A 581 -10.17 -31.97 -17.43
CA TYR A 581 -10.37 -30.56 -17.78
C TYR A 581 -11.84 -30.20 -17.99
N ASN A 582 -12.63 -31.10 -18.59
CA ASN A 582 -14.08 -30.92 -18.69
C ASN A 582 -14.74 -30.82 -17.30
N LYS A 583 -14.30 -31.63 -16.33
CA LYS A 583 -14.77 -31.55 -14.94
C LYS A 583 -14.37 -30.22 -14.29
N LEU A 584 -13.13 -29.77 -14.49
CA LEU A 584 -12.67 -28.47 -13.99
C LEU A 584 -13.49 -27.31 -14.59
N GLY A 585 -13.79 -27.35 -15.89
CA GLY A 585 -14.69 -26.38 -16.52
C GLY A 585 -16.09 -26.39 -15.89
N ARG A 586 -16.68 -27.57 -15.65
CA ARG A 586 -18.00 -27.67 -14.98
C ARG A 586 -18.02 -27.14 -13.56
N LEU A 587 -16.90 -27.22 -12.84
CA LEU A 587 -16.76 -26.67 -11.48
C LEU A 587 -16.64 -25.14 -11.48
N CYS A 588 -16.35 -24.53 -12.62
CA CYS A 588 -16.39 -23.08 -12.74
C CYS A 588 -17.84 -22.60 -12.81
N LYS A 589 -18.74 -23.23 -13.58
CA LYS A 589 -20.17 -22.86 -13.60
C LYS A 589 -20.80 -22.86 -12.20
#